data_AF-A0A9P8BH12-F1
#
_entry.id   AF-A0A9P8BH12-F1
#
_cell.length_a   1.000
_cell.length_b   1.000
_cell.length_c   1.000
_cell.angle_alpha   90.00
_cell.angle_beta   90.00
_cell.angle_gamma   90.00
#
_symmetry.space_group_name_H-M   'P 1'
#
loop_
_entity.id
_entity.type
_entity.pdbx_description
1 polymer ?
#
loop_
_entity_poly.entity_id
_entity_poly.type
_entity_poly.pdbx_seq_one_letter_code
_entity_poly.pdbx_strand_id
1 'polypeptide(L)'
;MGYITSWSQFQREAEALYAKSPNKARYCVKWRTVEGVLVLKITDDTTCLKYRTSSSVYLNRFEVLNHLLMEKMQNRRAPPPQPLRVPAAETPRSGSPALGAAAAKPGEAGGAGKKKGKKRK
;
A
#
# COMPACT_ATOMS: atom_id res chain seq x y z
N MET A 1 1.09 -7.07 38.01
CA MET A 1 0.82 -7.22 36.56
C MET A 1 2.03 -7.84 35.87
N GLY A 2 1.87 -9.09 35.42
CA GLY A 2 2.95 -9.94 34.86
C GLY A 2 3.22 -9.72 33.37
N TYR A 3 4.18 -10.48 32.83
CA TYR A 3 4.45 -10.54 31.40
C TYR A 3 3.66 -11.67 30.75
N ILE A 4 3.03 -11.39 29.62
CA ILE A 4 2.45 -12.42 28.76
C ILE A 4 3.60 -13.14 28.06
N THR A 5 3.57 -14.47 28.06
CA THR A 5 4.60 -15.32 27.44
C THR A 5 4.33 -15.60 25.97
N SER A 6 3.05 -15.73 25.59
CA SER A 6 2.64 -16.00 24.21
C SER A 6 2.45 -14.71 23.41
N TRP A 7 3.17 -14.58 22.31
CA TRP A 7 3.01 -13.45 21.38
C TRP A 7 1.57 -13.31 20.87
N SER A 8 0.95 -14.42 20.45
CA SER A 8 -0.39 -14.40 19.87
C SER A 8 -1.44 -13.92 20.88
N GLN A 9 -1.27 -14.26 22.15
CA GLN A 9 -2.12 -13.75 23.23
C GLN A 9 -1.90 -12.26 23.43
N PHE A 10 -0.64 -11.82 23.50
CA PHE A 10 -0.30 -10.40 23.66
C PHE A 10 -0.88 -9.55 22.53
N GLN A 11 -0.73 -9.99 21.28
CA GLN A 11 -1.27 -9.28 20.11
C GLN A 11 -2.79 -9.16 20.19
N ARG A 12 -3.50 -10.27 20.43
CA ARG A 12 -4.97 -10.28 20.50
C ARG A 12 -5.48 -9.34 21.59
N GLU A 13 -4.88 -9.39 22.78
CA GLU A 13 -5.29 -8.55 23.89
C GLU A 13 -4.90 -7.08 23.70
N ALA A 14 -3.76 -6.79 23.05
CA ALA A 14 -3.36 -5.43 22.71
C ALA A 14 -4.36 -4.78 21.74
N GLU A 15 -4.78 -5.51 20.70
CA GLU A 15 -5.78 -5.03 19.76
C GLU A 15 -7.16 -4.85 20.40
N ALA A 16 -7.57 -5.79 21.26
CA ALA A 16 -8.83 -5.69 22.00
C ALA A 16 -8.83 -4.50 22.97
N LEU A 17 -7.71 -4.26 23.65
CA LEU A 17 -7.54 -3.10 24.53
C LEU A 17 -7.66 -1.79 23.76
N TYR A 18 -6.98 -1.70 22.62
CA TYR A 18 -7.04 -0.54 21.76
C TYR A 18 -8.46 -0.29 21.24
N ALA A 19 -9.17 -1.33 20.80
CA ALA A 19 -10.56 -1.22 20.35
C ALA A 19 -11.51 -0.77 21.46
N LYS A 20 -11.26 -1.17 22.71
CA LYS A 20 -12.08 -0.75 23.87
C LYS A 20 -11.91 0.72 24.22
N SER A 21 -10.70 1.27 24.10
CA SER A 21 -10.40 2.63 24.55
C SER A 21 -9.31 3.29 23.71
N PRO A 22 -9.61 3.68 22.45
CA PRO A 22 -8.60 4.16 21.50
C PRO A 22 -7.93 5.47 21.94
N ASN A 23 -8.65 6.33 22.67
CA ASN A 23 -8.13 7.63 23.12
C ASN A 23 -7.27 7.56 24.39
N LYS A 24 -7.40 6.49 25.18
CA LYS A 24 -6.66 6.30 26.44
C LYS A 24 -5.55 5.26 26.32
N ALA A 25 -5.64 4.38 25.32
CA ALA A 25 -4.64 3.35 25.07
C ALA A 25 -3.30 3.98 24.68
N ARG A 26 -2.27 3.71 25.49
CA ARG A 26 -0.88 4.11 25.24
C ARG A 26 -0.06 2.87 24.97
N TYR A 27 0.66 2.90 23.86
CA TYR A 27 1.58 1.87 23.45
C TYR A 27 3.02 2.36 23.63
N CYS A 28 3.84 1.61 24.35
CA CYS A 28 5.23 1.93 24.64
C CYS A 28 6.13 0.78 24.20
N VAL A 29 7.20 1.13 23.51
CA VAL A 29 8.26 0.21 23.07
C VAL A 29 9.55 0.61 23.76
N LYS A 30 10.27 -0.37 24.31
CA LYS A 30 11.61 -0.17 24.88
C LYS A 30 12.54 -1.24 24.38
N TRP A 31 13.59 -0.82 23.66
CA TRP A 31 14.70 -1.69 23.28
C TRP A 31 15.87 -1.47 24.23
N ARG A 32 16.50 -2.56 24.70
CA ARG A 32 17.72 -2.53 25.51
C ARG A 32 18.82 -3.27 24.75
N THR A 33 19.71 -2.53 24.10
CA THR A 33 20.78 -3.08 23.26
C THR A 33 21.74 -3.98 24.02
N VAL A 34 22.13 -3.61 25.25
CA VAL A 34 23.09 -4.39 26.07
C VAL A 34 22.58 -5.80 26.39
N GLU A 35 21.27 -5.96 26.60
CA GLU A 35 20.66 -7.26 26.90
C GLU A 35 20.09 -7.94 25.64
N GLY A 36 19.99 -7.23 24.52
CA GLY A 36 19.27 -7.71 23.32
C GLY A 36 17.78 -7.95 23.58
N VAL A 37 17.16 -7.19 24.49
CA VAL A 37 15.77 -7.42 24.93
C VAL A 37 14.85 -6.33 24.39
N LEU A 38 13.75 -6.77 23.77
CA LEU A 38 12.60 -5.96 23.42
C LEU A 38 11.53 -6.07 24.52
N VAL A 39 11.10 -4.93 25.04
CA VAL A 39 9.99 -4.82 25.99
C VAL A 39 8.87 -4.00 25.35
N LEU A 40 7.68 -4.57 25.34
CA LEU A 40 6.47 -3.99 24.80
C LEU A 40 5.46 -3.80 25.92
N LYS A 41 4.79 -2.66 25.94
CA LYS A 41 3.75 -2.34 26.92
C LYS A 41 2.59 -1.65 26.23
N ILE A 42 1.37 -2.08 26.53
CA ILE A 42 0.16 -1.35 26.17
C ILE A 42 -0.73 -1.21 27.40
N THR A 43 -1.32 -0.02 27.59
CA THR A 43 -2.13 0.25 28.77
C THR A 43 -3.18 1.34 28.54
N ASP A 44 -4.33 1.21 29.20
CA ASP A 44 -5.42 2.18 29.26
C ASP A 44 -5.57 2.78 30.67
N ASP A 45 -4.47 2.86 31.44
CA ASP A 45 -4.40 3.21 32.88
C ASP A 45 -5.01 2.18 33.84
N THR A 46 -5.99 1.39 33.39
CA THR A 46 -6.66 0.37 34.22
C THR A 46 -6.02 -1.01 34.09
N THR A 47 -5.65 -1.38 32.87
CA THR A 47 -5.04 -2.65 32.52
C THR A 47 -3.69 -2.38 31.85
N CYS A 48 -2.72 -3.25 32.12
CA CYS A 48 -1.35 -3.09 31.68
C CYS A 48 -0.84 -4.41 31.10
N LEU A 49 -0.84 -4.54 29.77
CA LEU A 49 -0.30 -5.72 29.11
C LEU A 49 1.18 -5.48 28.82
N LYS A 50 2.04 -6.44 29.21
CA LYS A 50 3.48 -6.37 29.01
C LYS A 50 3.97 -7.64 28.32
N TYR A 51 4.87 -7.49 27.36
CA TYR A 51 5.55 -8.59 26.68
C TYR A 51 7.05 -8.31 26.65
N ARG A 52 7.85 -9.33 26.93
CA ARG A 52 9.31 -9.26 26.91
C ARG A 52 9.83 -10.40 26.06
N THR A 53 10.72 -10.10 25.12
CA THR A 53 11.39 -11.11 24.31
C THR A 53 12.83 -10.71 24.05
N SER A 54 13.73 -11.70 24.00
CA SER A 54 15.11 -11.56 23.51
C SER A 54 15.28 -12.15 22.10
N SER A 55 14.24 -12.82 21.57
CA SER A 55 14.32 -13.48 20.27
C SER A 55 14.03 -12.51 19.13
N SER A 56 14.96 -12.43 18.18
CA SER A 56 14.88 -11.58 16.99
C SER A 56 13.73 -11.97 16.03
N VAL A 57 13.23 -13.21 16.11
CA VAL A 57 12.09 -13.70 15.31
C VAL A 57 10.84 -12.85 15.51
N TYR A 58 10.69 -12.26 16.70
CA TYR A 58 9.54 -11.42 17.04
C TYR A 58 9.67 -9.98 16.53
N LEU A 59 10.82 -9.55 15.99
CA LEU A 59 10.99 -8.19 15.46
C LEU A 59 10.08 -7.93 14.25
N ASN A 60 9.98 -8.90 13.34
CA ASN A 60 9.08 -8.80 12.18
C ASN A 60 7.60 -8.74 12.63
N ARG A 61 7.21 -9.59 13.60
CA ARG A 61 5.84 -9.58 14.14
C ARG A 61 5.51 -8.28 14.87
N PHE A 62 6.49 -7.72 15.58
CA PHE A 62 6.39 -6.44 16.25
C PHE A 62 6.17 -5.30 15.26
N GLU A 63 6.90 -5.28 14.14
CA GLU A 63 6.75 -4.26 13.10
C GLU A 63 5.34 -4.31 12.48
N VAL A 64 4.85 -5.51 12.16
CA VAL A 64 3.46 -5.73 11.70
C VAL A 64 2.44 -5.19 12.71
N LEU A 65 2.60 -5.48 14.00
CA LEU A 65 1.70 -4.98 15.05
C LEU A 65 1.72 -3.45 15.15
N ASN A 66 2.89 -2.82 15.02
CA ASN A 66 3.00 -1.36 15.06
C ASN A 66 2.26 -0.73 13.88
N HIS A 67 2.46 -1.25 12.67
CA HIS A 67 1.77 -0.76 11.48
C HIS A 67 0.26 -0.88 11.65
N LEU A 68 -0.23 -2.03 12.10
CA LEU A 68 -1.64 -2.25 12.37
C LEU A 68 -2.22 -1.27 13.40
N LEU A 69 -1.51 -1.01 14.50
CA LEU A 69 -1.94 -0.02 15.49
C LEU A 69 -1.92 1.40 14.93
N MET A 70 -0.90 1.78 14.16
CA MET A 70 -0.83 3.09 13.51
C MET A 70 -1.96 3.29 12.49
N GLU A 71 -2.28 2.28 11.69
CA GLU A 71 -3.40 2.32 10.74
C GLU A 71 -4.74 2.54 11.45
N LYS A 72 -4.99 1.79 12.54
CA LYS A 72 -6.19 1.95 13.36
C LYS A 72 -6.26 3.34 14.00
N MET A 73 -5.14 3.89 14.47
CA MET A 73 -5.05 5.24 15.07
C MET A 73 -5.30 6.36 14.05
N GLN A 74 -4.83 6.20 12.81
CA GLN A 74 -5.01 7.21 11.76
C GLN A 74 -6.40 7.18 11.12
N ASN A 75 -7.26 6.24 11.54
CA ASN A 75 -8.55 5.94 10.90
C ASN A 75 -8.44 5.83 9.37
N ARG A 76 -7.29 5.34 8.89
CA ARG A 76 -7.03 5.15 7.46
C ARG A 76 -7.66 3.82 7.07
N ARG A 77 -8.85 3.89 6.47
CA ARG A 77 -9.42 2.76 5.74
C ARG A 77 -8.57 2.57 4.49
N ALA A 78 -7.87 1.44 4.38
CA ALA A 78 -7.17 1.08 3.16
C ALA A 78 -8.14 1.27 1.97
N PRO A 79 -7.72 1.98 0.91
CA PRO A 79 -8.58 2.17 -0.25
C PRO A 79 -9.04 0.80 -0.74
N PRO A 80 -10.32 0.66 -1.12
CA PRO A 80 -10.81 -0.60 -1.65
C PRO A 80 -9.90 -1.03 -2.80
N PRO A 81 -9.58 -2.33 -2.93
CA PRO A 81 -8.76 -2.82 -4.02
C PRO A 81 -9.40 -2.33 -5.31
N GLN A 82 -8.76 -1.36 -5.97
CA GLN A 82 -9.23 -0.88 -7.24
C GLN A 82 -9.16 -2.08 -8.18
N PRO A 83 -10.26 -2.49 -8.83
CA PRO A 83 -10.17 -3.54 -9.82
C PRO A 83 -9.13 -3.09 -10.83
N LEU A 84 -8.08 -3.90 -11.01
CA LEU A 84 -7.06 -3.70 -12.02
C LEU A 84 -7.78 -3.46 -13.33
N ARG A 85 -7.79 -2.20 -13.78
CA ARG A 85 -8.38 -1.83 -15.06
C ARG A 85 -7.47 -2.42 -16.11
N VAL A 86 -7.83 -3.61 -16.59
CA VAL A 86 -7.22 -4.21 -17.77
C VAL A 86 -7.24 -3.14 -18.87
N PRO A 87 -6.10 -2.83 -19.50
CA PRO A 87 -6.10 -1.88 -20.60
C PRO A 87 -6.90 -2.52 -21.74
N ALA A 88 -8.11 -2.02 -21.94
CA ALA A 88 -8.89 -2.32 -23.12
C ALA A 88 -8.10 -1.86 -24.33
N ALA A 89 -7.89 -2.79 -25.26
CA ALA A 89 -7.18 -2.62 -26.51
C ALA A 89 -7.58 -1.31 -27.24
N GLU A 90 -6.57 -0.65 -27.79
CA GLU A 90 -6.64 0.57 -28.57
C GLU A 90 -7.74 0.50 -29.65
N THR A 91 -8.73 1.39 -29.54
CA THR A 91 -9.64 1.71 -30.65
C THR A 91 -9.08 2.98 -31.33
N PRO A 92 -8.83 2.97 -32.65
CA PRO A 92 -8.06 4.01 -33.31
C PRO A 92 -8.81 5.36 -33.39
N ARG A 93 -8.03 6.43 -33.23
CA ARG A 93 -8.41 7.85 -33.36
C ARG A 93 -9.19 8.11 -34.65
N SER A 94 -10.46 8.49 -34.54
CA SER A 94 -11.19 9.14 -35.62
C SER A 94 -10.90 10.65 -35.57
N GLY A 95 -10.22 11.13 -36.61
CA GLY A 95 -9.74 12.50 -36.73
C GLY A 95 -10.84 13.52 -37.01
N SER A 96 -10.65 14.73 -36.48
CA SER A 96 -11.25 15.95 -37.02
C SER A 96 -10.11 16.84 -37.52
N PRO A 97 -10.30 17.48 -38.68
CA PRO A 97 -9.85 18.86 -38.79
C PRO A 97 -10.93 19.79 -39.38
N ALA A 98 -11.08 20.92 -38.68
CA ALA A 98 -11.31 22.30 -39.14
C ALA A 98 -12.17 22.61 -40.39
N LEU A 99 -13.25 23.34 -40.12
CA LEU A 99 -13.74 24.58 -40.76
C LEU A 99 -13.09 25.06 -42.08
N GLY A 100 -13.96 25.45 -43.03
CA GLY A 100 -13.72 26.62 -43.88
C GLY A 100 -13.69 26.35 -45.39
N ALA A 101 -14.67 26.93 -46.09
CA ALA A 101 -14.90 26.83 -47.52
C ALA A 101 -13.82 27.48 -48.40
N ALA A 102 -13.60 26.95 -49.62
CA ALA A 102 -13.83 27.65 -50.90
C ALA A 102 -13.04 27.03 -52.08
N ALA A 103 -13.81 26.78 -53.16
CA ALA A 103 -13.52 27.02 -54.58
C ALA A 103 -12.39 26.28 -55.36
N ALA A 104 -12.83 25.85 -56.56
CA ALA A 104 -12.13 25.68 -57.84
C ALA A 104 -11.38 24.35 -58.16
N LYS A 105 -11.89 23.70 -59.23
CA LYS A 105 -11.35 22.54 -59.98
C LYS A 105 -10.21 22.97 -60.95
N PRO A 106 -9.71 22.12 -61.89
CA PRO A 106 -9.29 20.70 -61.87
C PRO A 106 -7.84 20.50 -62.42
N GLY A 107 -7.25 19.30 -62.30
CA GLY A 107 -6.00 18.99 -63.02
C GLY A 107 -5.48 17.57 -62.81
N GLU A 108 -5.09 16.93 -63.91
CA GLU A 108 -4.87 15.51 -64.18
C GLU A 108 -3.46 14.96 -63.79
N ALA A 109 -3.36 13.62 -63.79
CA ALA A 109 -2.20 12.79 -64.19
C ALA A 109 -1.19 12.25 -63.14
N GLY A 110 -1.05 10.90 -63.19
CA GLY A 110 0.18 10.13 -62.91
C GLY A 110 0.39 9.73 -61.44
N GLY A 111 0.65 8.49 -61.04
CA GLY A 111 1.21 7.34 -61.75
C GLY A 111 2.44 6.81 -61.00
N ALA A 112 2.31 5.60 -60.41
CA ALA A 112 3.36 4.64 -60.07
C ALA A 112 4.40 4.93 -58.96
N GLY A 113 4.62 3.95 -58.06
CA GLY A 113 5.76 3.93 -57.14
C GLY A 113 5.84 2.74 -56.18
N LYS A 114 6.28 1.58 -56.68
CA LYS A 114 6.50 0.30 -55.97
C LYS A 114 7.42 0.41 -54.75
N LYS A 115 6.99 -0.21 -53.63
CA LYS A 115 7.83 -0.75 -52.56
C LYS A 115 8.79 -1.82 -53.10
N LYS A 116 10.09 -1.68 -52.83
CA LYS A 116 11.06 -2.78 -52.91
C LYS A 116 11.95 -2.71 -51.66
N GLY A 117 11.67 -3.62 -50.72
CA GLY A 117 12.55 -3.83 -49.57
C GLY A 117 13.86 -4.48 -50.00
N LYS A 118 14.94 -4.19 -49.26
CA LYS A 118 16.02 -5.16 -49.08
C LYS A 118 16.82 -4.85 -47.81
N LYS A 119 16.68 -5.81 -46.91
CA LYS A 119 17.56 -6.27 -45.83
C LYS A 119 19.06 -6.23 -46.17
N ARG A 120 19.88 -6.32 -45.11
CA ARG A 120 21.33 -6.62 -45.01
C ARG A 120 22.11 -5.37 -44.58
N LYS A 121 23.10 -5.43 -43.70
CA LYS A 121 23.83 -6.56 -43.10
C LYS A 121 24.44 -6.06 -41.80
#